data_AF-A0A1D7YQM1-F1
#
_entry.id   AF-A0A1D7YQM1-F1
#
_cell.length_a   1.000
_cell.length_b   1.000
_cell.length_c   1.000
_cell.angle_alpha   90.00
_cell.angle_beta   90.00
_cell.angle_gamma   90.00
#
_symmetry.space_group_name_H-M   'P 1'
#
loop_
_entity.id
_entity.type
_entity.pdbx_description
1 polymer ?
#
loop_
_entity_poly.entity_id
_entity_poly.type
_entity_poly.pdbx_seq_one_letter_code
_entity_poly.pdbx_strand_id
1 'polypeptide(L)'
;MKSPASLFSDFKTVMYKNYGENPGKMLVHTGVLGWILSSLAQVSAVIFNDKISPEQKTFLIPQEIADAAINILSFYAITSSFKNVASKLVSTGKITTKPVKDFLTKNGVNSNEHIGKLGFNIENMANFSDIKDEYKSFKNGVDVVASTVGSIISCNLVTPVLRNQYAAKKQKQALAKMNKVDGNVELKSPRGISMDAYMKMSANKYSSGSLKI
;
A
#
# COMPACT_ATOMS: atom_id res chain seq x y z
N MET A 1 18.27 -2.20 35.48
CA MET A 1 17.47 -1.47 34.47
C MET A 1 18.41 -0.66 33.59
N LYS A 2 18.24 -0.69 32.26
CA LYS A 2 19.02 0.16 31.34
C LYS A 2 18.63 1.64 31.57
N SER A 3 19.61 2.54 31.47
CA SER A 3 19.32 3.98 31.59
C SER A 3 18.52 4.47 30.37
N PRO A 4 17.74 5.54 30.50
CA PRO A 4 17.02 6.14 29.37
C PRO A 4 17.96 6.49 28.19
N ALA A 5 19.19 6.90 28.47
CA ALA A 5 20.19 7.21 27.45
C ALA A 5 20.68 5.97 26.69
N SER A 6 20.87 4.83 27.38
CA SER A 6 21.26 3.59 26.70
C SER A 6 20.11 2.98 25.92
N LEU A 7 18.87 3.09 26.40
CA LEU A 7 17.66 2.71 25.65
C LEU A 7 17.49 3.55 24.36
N PHE A 8 17.73 4.87 24.44
CA PHE A 8 17.66 5.75 23.28
C PHE A 8 18.77 5.46 22.25
N SER A 9 19.99 5.15 22.72
CA SER A 9 21.09 4.75 21.84
C SER A 9 20.83 3.41 21.13
N ASP A 10 20.31 2.43 21.87
CA ASP A 10 19.90 1.14 21.32
C ASP A 10 18.81 1.31 20.26
N PHE A 11 17.80 2.15 20.54
CA PHE A 11 16.75 2.48 19.60
C PHE A 11 17.30 3.14 18.32
N LYS A 12 18.14 4.17 18.44
CA LYS A 12 18.78 4.82 17.28
C LYS A 12 19.55 3.81 16.43
N THR A 13 20.28 2.90 17.07
CA THR A 13 21.06 1.86 16.37
C THR A 13 20.15 0.89 15.61
N VAL A 14 19.04 0.47 16.24
CA VAL A 14 18.03 -0.39 15.59
C VAL A 14 17.38 0.33 14.42
N MET A 15 17.01 1.60 14.58
CA MET A 15 16.42 2.42 13.52
C MET A 15 17.38 2.61 12.36
N TYR A 16 18.64 2.95 12.64
CA TYR A 16 19.66 3.11 11.60
C TYR A 16 19.88 1.82 10.80
N LYS A 17 20.08 0.69 11.48
CA LYS A 17 20.31 -0.62 10.81
C LYS A 17 19.10 -1.10 10.02
N ASN A 18 17.87 -0.89 10.51
CA ASN A 18 16.67 -1.41 9.84
C ASN A 18 16.09 -0.46 8.79
N TYR A 19 16.29 0.85 8.95
CA TYR A 19 15.58 1.88 8.20
C TYR A 19 16.50 2.94 7.57
N GLY A 20 17.64 3.25 8.19
CA GLY A 20 18.66 4.12 7.60
C GLY A 20 19.38 3.46 6.42
N GLU A 21 19.74 2.17 6.57
CA GLU A 21 20.39 1.41 5.48
C GLU A 21 19.41 0.94 4.39
N ASN A 22 18.10 0.96 4.66
CA ASN A 22 17.06 0.57 3.71
C ASN A 22 15.82 1.49 3.82
N PRO A 23 15.88 2.70 3.24
CA PRO A 23 14.79 3.67 3.33
C PRO A 23 13.50 3.18 2.63
N GLY A 24 13.59 2.31 1.62
CA GLY A 24 12.41 1.66 1.04
C GLY A 24 11.66 0.77 2.03
N LYS A 25 12.38 0.00 2.87
CA LYS A 25 11.79 -0.78 3.98
C LYS A 25 11.15 0.13 5.02
N MET A 26 11.80 1.25 5.33
CA MET A 26 11.24 2.27 6.21
C MET A 26 9.90 2.75 5.68
N LEU A 27 9.83 3.15 4.41
CA LEU A 27 8.62 3.67 3.78
C LEU A 27 7.44 2.68 3.86
N VAL A 28 7.69 1.39 3.60
CA VAL A 28 6.68 0.34 3.73
C VAL A 28 6.20 0.23 5.19
N HIS A 29 7.12 0.13 6.14
CA HIS A 29 6.79 -0.13 7.54
C HIS A 29 6.12 1.07 8.22
N THR A 30 6.60 2.29 7.97
CA THR A 30 5.99 3.51 8.50
C THR A 30 4.64 3.77 7.84
N GLY A 31 4.47 3.45 6.56
CA GLY A 31 3.17 3.46 5.89
C GLY A 31 2.17 2.51 6.55
N VAL A 32 2.56 1.26 6.80
CA VAL A 32 1.72 0.29 7.53
C VAL A 32 1.37 0.79 8.93
N LEU A 33 2.35 1.31 9.68
CA LEU A 33 2.10 1.85 11.01
C LEU A 33 1.10 3.03 10.97
N GLY A 34 1.25 3.92 9.99
CA GLY A 34 0.31 5.01 9.77
C GLY A 34 -1.11 4.52 9.50
N TRP A 35 -1.26 3.47 8.68
CA TRP A 35 -2.56 2.84 8.44
C TRP A 35 -3.17 2.19 9.68
N ILE A 36 -2.36 1.52 10.51
CA ILE A 36 -2.82 0.94 11.78
C ILE A 36 -3.35 2.03 12.70
N LEU A 37 -2.58 3.10 12.90
CA LEU A 37 -2.98 4.21 13.77
C LEU A 37 -4.22 4.94 13.23
N SER A 38 -4.30 5.16 11.92
CA SER A 38 -5.47 5.77 11.28
C SER A 38 -6.72 4.90 11.43
N SER A 39 -6.60 3.60 11.23
CA SER A 39 -7.70 2.65 11.37
C SER A 39 -8.17 2.55 12.82
N LEU A 40 -7.25 2.56 13.78
CA LEU A 40 -7.59 2.59 15.20
C LEU A 40 -8.38 3.85 15.54
N ALA A 41 -7.94 5.01 15.05
CA ALA A 41 -8.66 6.26 15.25
C ALA A 41 -10.07 6.21 14.64
N GLN A 42 -10.23 5.65 13.44
CA GLN A 42 -11.53 5.49 12.78
C GLN A 42 -12.47 4.58 13.58
N VAL A 43 -11.98 3.41 14.02
CA VAL A 43 -12.77 2.47 14.83
C VAL A 43 -13.15 3.10 16.17
N SER A 44 -12.21 3.75 16.87
CA SER A 44 -12.49 4.46 18.12
C SER A 44 -13.51 5.58 17.93
N ALA A 45 -13.42 6.35 16.84
CA ALA A 45 -14.41 7.38 16.54
C ALA A 45 -15.81 6.79 16.36
N VAL A 46 -15.97 5.63 15.72
CA VAL A 46 -17.27 4.94 15.62
C VAL A 46 -17.76 4.46 16.99
N ILE A 47 -16.87 3.92 17.83
CA ILE A 47 -17.22 3.43 19.17
C ILE A 47 -17.73 4.55 20.08
N PHE A 48 -17.00 5.67 20.14
CA PHE A 48 -17.28 6.79 21.03
C PHE A 48 -18.27 7.81 20.49
N ASN A 49 -18.79 7.62 19.28
CA ASN A 49 -19.80 8.51 18.73
C ASN A 49 -21.20 8.13 19.22
N ASP A 50 -21.77 8.97 20.06
CA ASP A 50 -23.12 8.79 20.63
C ASP A 50 -24.25 9.03 19.61
N LYS A 51 -23.94 9.65 18.47
CA LYS A 51 -24.89 9.84 17.37
C LYS A 51 -25.11 8.57 16.55
N ILE A 52 -24.25 7.55 16.72
CA ILE A 52 -24.40 6.25 16.06
C ILE A 52 -25.11 5.33 17.04
N SER A 53 -26.26 4.81 16.63
CA SER A 53 -27.02 3.87 17.49
C SER A 53 -26.21 2.59 17.77
N PRO A 54 -26.42 1.93 18.92
CA PRO A 54 -25.77 0.65 19.23
C PRO A 54 -25.93 -0.39 18.11
N GLU A 55 -27.11 -0.44 17.48
CA GLU A 55 -27.41 -1.33 16.36
C GLU A 55 -26.51 -1.03 15.15
N GLN A 56 -26.36 0.25 14.76
CA GLN A 56 -25.46 0.64 13.67
C GLN A 56 -23.99 0.31 13.97
N LYS A 57 -23.54 0.45 15.23
CA LYS A 57 -22.17 0.11 15.64
C LYS A 57 -21.84 -1.36 15.38
N THR A 58 -22.80 -2.28 15.55
CA THR A 58 -22.60 -3.72 15.27
C THR A 58 -22.31 -4.03 13.81
N PHE A 59 -22.72 -3.15 12.89
CA PHE A 59 -22.43 -3.28 11.46
C PHE A 59 -21.22 -2.47 11.02
N LEU A 60 -21.03 -1.26 11.58
CA LEU A 60 -19.95 -0.35 11.18
C LEU A 60 -18.59 -0.81 11.68
N ILE A 61 -18.48 -1.22 12.96
CA ILE A 61 -17.18 -1.60 13.53
C ILE A 61 -16.53 -2.77 12.75
N PRO A 62 -17.23 -3.87 12.43
CA PRO A 62 -16.65 -4.94 11.61
C PRO A 62 -16.29 -4.50 10.18
N GLN A 63 -16.98 -3.50 9.62
CA GLN A 63 -16.68 -2.97 8.30
C GLN A 63 -15.41 -2.11 8.31
N GLU A 64 -15.26 -1.23 9.30
CA GLU A 64 -14.05 -0.43 9.49
C GLU A 64 -12.82 -1.30 9.76
N ILE A 65 -12.97 -2.37 10.55
CA ILE A 65 -11.89 -3.35 10.77
C ILE A 65 -11.54 -4.09 9.48
N ALA A 66 -12.54 -4.48 8.68
CA ALA A 66 -12.28 -5.17 7.41
C ALA A 66 -11.63 -4.25 6.39
N ASP A 67 -12.03 -2.98 6.33
CA ASP A 67 -11.41 -1.97 5.47
C ASP A 67 -9.95 -1.72 5.88
N ALA A 68 -9.70 -1.58 7.18
CA ALA A 68 -8.36 -1.50 7.74
C ALA A 68 -7.48 -2.69 7.34
N ALA A 69 -8.01 -3.91 7.48
CA ALA A 69 -7.30 -5.13 7.12
C ALA A 69 -6.98 -5.18 5.63
N ILE A 70 -7.95 -4.88 4.77
CA ILE A 70 -7.75 -4.85 3.31
C ILE A 70 -6.66 -3.83 2.95
N ASN A 71 -6.72 -2.63 3.52
CA ASN A 71 -5.79 -1.57 3.20
C ASN A 71 -4.37 -1.87 3.68
N ILE A 72 -4.21 -2.32 4.93
CA ILE A 72 -2.89 -2.68 5.49
C ILE A 72 -2.26 -3.83 4.70
N LEU A 73 -3.02 -4.90 4.44
CA LEU A 73 -2.51 -6.09 3.77
C LEU A 73 -2.16 -5.81 2.31
N SER A 74 -3.05 -5.15 1.58
CA SER A 74 -2.79 -4.79 0.18
C SER A 74 -1.66 -3.78 0.06
N PHE A 75 -1.59 -2.78 0.94
CA PHE A 75 -0.47 -1.83 0.98
C PHE A 75 0.85 -2.57 1.18
N TYR A 76 0.95 -3.39 2.22
CA TYR A 76 2.18 -4.12 2.51
C TYR A 76 2.57 -5.06 1.37
N ALA A 77 1.63 -5.88 0.89
CA ALA A 77 1.90 -6.90 -0.12
C ALA A 77 2.35 -6.28 -1.45
N ILE A 78 1.61 -5.30 -1.96
CA ILE A 78 1.90 -4.67 -3.26
C ILE A 78 3.18 -3.84 -3.16
N THR A 79 3.29 -2.96 -2.17
CA THR A 79 4.45 -2.07 -2.00
C THR A 79 5.73 -2.88 -1.80
N SER A 80 5.70 -3.92 -0.97
CA SER A 80 6.86 -4.80 -0.76
C SER A 80 7.21 -5.60 -2.02
N SER A 81 6.21 -6.03 -2.80
CA SER A 81 6.47 -6.76 -4.06
C SER A 81 7.19 -5.89 -5.07
N PHE A 82 6.73 -4.65 -5.28
CA PHE A 82 7.39 -3.68 -6.16
C PHE A 82 8.82 -3.39 -5.71
N LYS A 83 9.02 -3.14 -4.42
CA LYS A 83 10.35 -2.96 -3.83
C LYS A 83 11.24 -4.18 -4.08
N ASN A 84 10.76 -5.38 -3.78
CA ASN A 84 11.57 -6.61 -3.90
C ASN A 84 11.95 -6.90 -5.35
N VAL A 85 11.03 -6.68 -6.30
CA VAL A 85 11.33 -6.81 -7.73
C VAL A 85 12.37 -5.78 -8.14
N ALA A 86 12.18 -4.50 -7.82
CA ALA A 86 13.12 -3.44 -8.18
C ALA A 86 14.51 -3.64 -7.56
N SER A 87 14.56 -3.98 -6.26
CA SER A 87 15.79 -4.36 -5.57
C SER A 87 16.50 -5.50 -6.29
N LYS A 88 15.77 -6.54 -6.72
CA LYS A 88 16.36 -7.68 -7.43
C LYS A 88 16.87 -7.30 -8.82
N LEU A 89 16.18 -6.39 -9.52
CA LEU A 89 16.65 -5.86 -10.79
C LEU A 89 17.94 -5.05 -10.65
N VAL A 90 18.10 -4.33 -9.54
CA VAL A 90 19.35 -3.62 -9.23
C VAL A 90 20.45 -4.61 -8.82
N SER A 91 20.16 -5.56 -7.93
CA SER A 91 21.13 -6.57 -7.48
C SER A 91 21.62 -7.48 -8.60
N THR A 92 20.78 -7.79 -9.60
CA THR A 92 21.18 -8.55 -10.79
C THR A 92 21.86 -7.68 -11.86
N GLY A 93 22.02 -6.38 -11.62
CA GLY A 93 22.62 -5.42 -12.54
C GLY A 93 21.79 -5.08 -13.77
N LYS A 94 20.55 -5.59 -13.88
CA LYS A 94 19.65 -5.30 -15.00
C LYS A 94 19.27 -3.81 -15.03
N ILE A 95 19.07 -3.23 -13.85
CA ILE A 95 18.94 -1.77 -13.66
C ILE A 95 20.20 -1.31 -12.93
N THR A 96 20.95 -0.41 -13.55
CA THR A 96 22.24 0.01 -12.99
C THR A 96 22.61 1.41 -13.48
N THR A 97 23.59 2.04 -12.81
CA THR A 97 24.15 3.34 -13.21
C THR A 97 25.43 3.14 -14.01
N LYS A 98 25.89 4.17 -14.72
CA LYS A 98 27.13 4.12 -15.50
C LYS A 98 28.34 3.69 -14.66
N PRO A 99 28.61 4.23 -13.45
CA PRO A 99 29.74 3.79 -12.63
C PRO A 99 29.67 2.31 -12.25
N VAL A 100 28.50 1.80 -11.88
CA VAL A 100 28.31 0.38 -11.55
C VAL A 100 28.45 -0.49 -12.80
N LYS A 101 27.96 -0.05 -13.96
CA LYS A 101 28.15 -0.75 -15.23
C LYS A 101 29.63 -0.83 -15.64
N ASP A 102 30.37 0.27 -15.48
CA ASP A 102 31.79 0.32 -15.80
C ASP A 102 32.58 -0.60 -14.87
N PHE A 103 32.23 -0.65 -13.57
CA PHE A 103 32.76 -1.61 -12.61
C PHE A 103 32.48 -3.06 -13.04
N LEU A 104 31.25 -3.40 -13.40
CA LEU A 104 30.88 -4.75 -13.85
C LEU A 104 31.67 -5.18 -15.07
N THR A 105 31.81 -4.29 -16.05
CA THR A 105 32.55 -4.54 -17.28
C THR A 105 34.05 -4.73 -17.01
N LYS A 106 34.64 -3.91 -16.13
CA LYS A 106 36.05 -4.01 -15.72
C LYS A 106 36.35 -5.34 -15.00
N ASN A 107 35.37 -5.90 -14.30
CA ASN A 107 35.48 -7.18 -13.62
C ASN A 107 35.05 -8.39 -14.50
N GLY A 108 34.93 -8.20 -15.82
CA GLY A 108 34.63 -9.28 -16.76
C GLY A 108 33.18 -9.75 -16.77
N VAL A 109 32.26 -9.05 -16.11
CA VAL A 109 30.83 -9.38 -16.10
C VAL A 109 30.20 -8.85 -17.38
N ASN A 110 30.13 -9.69 -18.41
CA ASN A 110 29.50 -9.34 -19.68
C ASN A 110 27.97 -9.35 -19.60
N SER A 111 27.34 -8.40 -20.30
CA SER A 111 25.90 -8.12 -20.22
C SER A 111 25.00 -9.26 -20.71
N ASN A 112 25.50 -10.12 -21.59
CA ASN A 112 24.71 -11.18 -22.21
C ASN A 112 24.75 -12.51 -21.43
N GLU A 113 25.76 -12.73 -20.59
CA GLU A 113 25.95 -14.02 -19.91
C GLU A 113 25.56 -14.00 -18.44
N HIS A 114 25.63 -12.84 -17.76
CA HIS A 114 25.54 -12.76 -16.29
C HIS A 114 24.53 -11.72 -15.80
N ILE A 115 24.43 -10.57 -16.47
CA ILE A 115 23.52 -9.48 -16.05
C ILE A 115 22.06 -9.90 -16.20
N GLY A 116 21.25 -9.68 -15.17
CA GLY A 116 19.82 -9.98 -15.15
C GLY A 116 19.47 -11.44 -14.89
N LYS A 117 20.44 -12.35 -14.71
CA LYS A 117 20.18 -13.73 -14.30
C LYS A 117 19.83 -13.80 -12.81
N LEU A 118 18.85 -14.65 -12.47
CA LEU A 118 18.32 -14.76 -11.11
C LEU A 118 19.35 -15.15 -10.04
N GLY A 119 20.44 -15.81 -10.43
CA GLY A 119 21.53 -16.23 -9.53
C GLY A 119 22.70 -15.24 -9.43
N PHE A 120 22.70 -14.17 -10.22
CA PHE A 120 23.75 -13.16 -10.19
C PHE A 120 23.41 -12.05 -9.18
N ASN A 121 24.37 -11.71 -8.32
CA ASN A 121 24.24 -10.61 -7.37
C ASN A 121 25.54 -9.80 -7.31
N ILE A 122 25.46 -8.51 -7.63
CA ILE A 122 26.59 -7.56 -7.60
C ILE A 122 27.22 -7.50 -6.20
N GLU A 123 26.41 -7.61 -5.14
CA GLU A 123 26.86 -7.52 -3.74
C GLU A 123 27.77 -8.69 -3.33
N ASN A 124 27.74 -9.80 -4.08
CA ASN A 124 28.56 -11.00 -3.80
C ASN A 124 29.91 -10.98 -4.53
N MET A 125 30.21 -9.94 -5.32
CA MET A 125 31.48 -9.84 -6.05
C MET A 125 32.63 -9.46 -5.10
N ALA A 126 33.81 -10.05 -5.31
CA ALA A 126 34.98 -9.82 -4.45
C ALA A 126 35.40 -8.34 -4.34
N ASN A 127 35.23 -7.57 -5.41
CA ASN A 127 35.61 -6.15 -5.48
C ASN A 127 34.44 -5.19 -5.19
N PHE A 128 33.34 -5.68 -4.60
CA PHE A 128 32.14 -4.87 -4.36
C PHE A 128 32.39 -3.66 -3.45
N SER A 129 33.41 -3.72 -2.58
CA SER A 129 33.84 -2.60 -1.74
C SER A 129 34.07 -1.31 -2.52
N ASP A 130 34.55 -1.41 -3.76
CA ASP A 130 35.00 -0.28 -4.58
C ASP A 130 33.84 0.55 -5.12
N ILE A 131 32.63 0.00 -5.15
CA ILE A 131 31.41 0.65 -5.68
C ILE A 131 30.26 0.63 -4.67
N LYS A 132 30.54 0.21 -3.44
CA LYS A 132 29.53 -0.11 -2.42
C LYS A 132 28.63 1.07 -2.12
N ASP A 133 29.20 2.27 -1.99
CA ASP A 133 28.45 3.45 -1.57
C ASP A 133 27.58 4.00 -2.72
N GLU A 134 28.12 4.07 -3.93
CA GLU A 134 27.35 4.43 -5.14
C GLU A 134 26.23 3.42 -5.42
N TYR A 135 26.54 2.12 -5.32
CA TYR A 135 25.56 1.06 -5.51
C TYR A 135 24.47 1.12 -4.43
N LYS A 136 24.83 1.24 -3.15
CA LYS A 136 23.85 1.31 -2.05
C LYS A 136 22.98 2.54 -2.18
N SER A 137 23.55 3.70 -2.47
CA SER A 137 22.80 4.94 -2.68
C SER A 137 21.80 4.80 -3.83
N PHE A 138 22.25 4.28 -4.97
CA PHE A 138 21.38 4.03 -6.12
C PHE A 138 20.27 3.02 -5.82
N LYS A 139 20.63 1.86 -5.25
CA LYS A 139 19.68 0.82 -4.85
C LYS A 139 18.64 1.36 -3.88
N ASN A 140 19.06 2.15 -2.90
CA ASN A 140 18.15 2.77 -1.93
C ASN A 140 17.19 3.76 -2.60
N GLY A 141 17.67 4.57 -3.55
CA GLY A 141 16.82 5.46 -4.34
C GLY A 141 15.79 4.68 -5.17
N VAL A 142 16.21 3.62 -5.86
CA VAL A 142 15.31 2.75 -6.64
C VAL A 142 14.29 2.06 -5.72
N ASP A 143 14.72 1.53 -4.58
CA ASP A 143 13.84 0.90 -3.59
C ASP A 143 12.76 1.89 -3.11
N VAL A 144 13.12 3.16 -2.86
CA VAL A 144 12.18 4.21 -2.47
C VAL A 144 11.19 4.49 -3.61
N VAL A 145 11.66 4.77 -4.82
CA VAL A 145 10.79 5.09 -5.97
C VAL A 145 9.83 3.93 -6.27
N ALA A 146 10.34 2.69 -6.30
CA ALA A 146 9.52 1.51 -6.55
C ALA A 146 8.48 1.29 -5.44
N SER A 147 8.87 1.50 -4.17
CA SER A 147 7.92 1.45 -3.06
C SER A 147 6.86 2.55 -3.19
N THR A 148 7.23 3.77 -3.54
CA THR A 148 6.26 4.86 -3.76
C THR A 148 5.27 4.50 -4.88
N VAL A 149 5.74 4.00 -6.03
CA VAL A 149 4.86 3.55 -7.12
C VAL A 149 3.93 2.43 -6.66
N GLY A 150 4.49 1.41 -5.99
CA GLY A 150 3.70 0.31 -5.43
C GLY A 150 2.62 0.79 -4.45
N SER A 151 2.94 1.80 -3.63
CA SER A 151 2.00 2.38 -2.68
C SER A 151 0.85 3.13 -3.37
N ILE A 152 1.13 3.90 -4.42
CA ILE A 152 0.11 4.60 -5.22
C ILE A 152 -0.85 3.60 -5.87
N ILE A 153 -0.31 2.55 -6.47
CA ILE A 153 -1.10 1.48 -7.09
C ILE A 153 -1.95 0.77 -6.03
N SER A 154 -1.36 0.48 -4.87
CA SER A 154 -2.08 -0.20 -3.80
C SER A 154 -3.26 0.64 -3.30
N CYS A 155 -2.99 1.88 -2.88
CA CYS A 155 -4.01 2.75 -2.29
C CYS A 155 -5.11 3.16 -3.27
N ASN A 156 -4.78 3.40 -4.55
CA ASN A 156 -5.72 3.99 -5.50
C ASN A 156 -6.40 2.98 -6.43
N LEU A 157 -5.83 1.78 -6.61
CA LEU A 157 -6.37 0.78 -7.52
C LEU A 157 -6.76 -0.49 -6.78
N VAL A 158 -5.81 -1.09 -6.05
CA VAL A 158 -6.03 -2.42 -5.44
C VAL A 158 -6.98 -2.34 -4.26
N THR A 159 -6.75 -1.41 -3.32
CA THR A 159 -7.60 -1.25 -2.13
C THR A 159 -9.06 -0.98 -2.51
N PRO A 160 -9.40 -0.04 -3.42
CA PRO A 160 -10.79 0.17 -3.84
C PRO A 160 -11.44 -1.07 -4.47
N VAL A 161 -10.71 -1.81 -5.31
CA VAL A 161 -11.24 -3.05 -5.92
C VAL A 161 -11.54 -4.10 -4.86
N LEU A 162 -10.61 -4.33 -3.93
CA LEU A 162 -10.79 -5.32 -2.86
C LEU A 162 -11.90 -4.91 -1.89
N ARG A 163 -11.97 -3.63 -1.52
CA ARG A 163 -13.04 -3.07 -0.68
C ARG A 163 -14.40 -3.26 -1.35
N ASN A 164 -14.51 -2.96 -2.64
CA ASN A 164 -15.76 -3.13 -3.40
C ASN A 164 -16.19 -4.59 -3.48
N GLN A 165 -15.26 -5.51 -3.71
CA GLN A 165 -15.55 -6.95 -3.71
C GLN A 165 -16.02 -7.43 -2.33
N TYR A 166 -15.37 -6.99 -1.26
CA TYR A 166 -15.76 -7.31 0.10
C TYR A 166 -17.17 -6.76 0.42
N ALA A 167 -17.43 -5.49 0.11
CA ALA A 167 -18.73 -4.85 0.30
C ALA A 167 -19.83 -5.58 -0.48
N ALA A 168 -19.59 -5.94 -1.74
CA ALA A 168 -20.54 -6.70 -2.56
C ALA A 168 -20.86 -8.08 -1.95
N LYS A 169 -19.86 -8.78 -1.39
CA LYS A 169 -20.08 -10.07 -0.71
C LYS A 169 -20.90 -9.92 0.57
N LYS A 170 -20.59 -8.91 1.40
CA LYS A 170 -21.36 -8.58 2.61
C LYS A 170 -22.80 -8.20 2.28
N GLN A 171 -23.01 -7.40 1.24
CA GLN A 171 -24.34 -7.02 0.76
C GLN A 171 -25.14 -8.24 0.30
N LYS A 172 -24.53 -9.14 -0.50
CA LYS A 172 -25.17 -10.41 -0.90
C LYS A 172 -25.54 -11.29 0.29
N GLN A 173 -24.68 -11.37 1.31
CA GLN A 173 -24.98 -12.11 2.53
C GLN A 173 -26.12 -11.50 3.35
N ALA A 174 -26.20 -10.17 3.43
CA ALA A 174 -27.32 -9.49 4.07
C ALA A 174 -28.64 -9.73 3.33
N LEU A 175 -28.65 -9.59 2.00
CA LEU A 175 -29.82 -9.88 1.15
C LEU A 175 -30.26 -11.35 1.26
N ALA A 176 -29.32 -12.29 1.27
CA ALA A 176 -29.64 -13.71 1.44
C ALA A 176 -30.22 -14.05 2.82
N LYS A 177 -29.85 -13.30 3.87
CA LYS A 177 -30.47 -13.42 5.19
C LYS A 177 -31.88 -12.83 5.22
N MET A 178 -32.11 -11.70 4.57
CA MET A 178 -33.45 -11.09 4.44
C MET A 178 -34.40 -11.97 3.60
N ASN A 179 -33.93 -12.51 2.48
CA ASN A 179 -34.72 -13.42 1.62
C ASN A 179 -35.02 -14.79 2.25
N LYS A 180 -34.27 -15.20 3.29
CA LYS A 180 -34.61 -16.39 4.08
C LYS A 180 -35.69 -16.11 5.13
N VAL A 181 -35.93 -14.84 5.48
CA VAL A 181 -36.97 -14.42 6.43
C VAL A 181 -38.28 -14.13 5.70
N ASP A 182 -38.24 -13.60 4.48
CA ASP A 182 -39.44 -13.32 3.68
C ASP A 182 -39.53 -14.22 2.44
N GLY A 183 -40.42 -15.21 2.50
CA GLY A 183 -40.73 -16.10 1.38
C GLY A 183 -41.45 -15.45 0.18
N ASN A 184 -41.55 -14.12 0.08
CA ASN A 184 -42.19 -13.43 -1.06
C ASN A 184 -41.92 -11.91 -1.09
N VAL A 185 -40.67 -11.46 -1.18
CA VAL A 185 -40.40 -10.05 -1.45
C VAL A 185 -39.35 -9.88 -2.56
N GLU A 186 -39.84 -9.60 -3.77
CA GLU A 186 -39.02 -9.21 -4.91
C GLU A 186 -38.57 -7.75 -4.75
N LEU A 187 -37.35 -7.52 -4.27
CA LEU A 187 -36.76 -6.18 -4.17
C LEU A 187 -35.55 -6.03 -5.10
N LYS A 188 -35.64 -5.06 -6.00
CA LYS A 188 -34.61 -4.70 -7.00
C LYS A 188 -33.32 -4.24 -6.31
N SER A 189 -32.19 -4.75 -6.77
CA SER A 189 -30.86 -4.34 -6.30
C SER A 189 -30.65 -2.83 -6.44
N PRO A 190 -29.96 -2.16 -5.50
CA PRO A 190 -29.55 -0.78 -5.70
C PRO A 190 -28.45 -0.81 -6.76
N ARG A 191 -28.84 -0.58 -8.01
CA ARG A 191 -27.88 -0.21 -9.05
C ARG A 191 -27.32 1.14 -8.62
N GLY A 192 -26.00 1.23 -8.53
CA GLY A 192 -25.34 2.53 -8.44
C GLY A 192 -25.96 3.46 -9.50
N ILE A 193 -26.11 4.73 -9.15
CA ILE A 193 -26.64 5.76 -10.05
C ILE A 193 -25.95 5.60 -11.41
N SER A 194 -26.73 5.34 -12.46
CA SER A 194 -26.15 5.22 -13.81
C SER A 194 -25.45 6.52 -14.18
N MET A 195 -24.45 6.46 -15.05
CA MET A 195 -23.77 7.69 -15.52
C MET A 195 -24.76 8.70 -16.13
N ASP A 196 -25.81 8.21 -16.79
CA ASP A 196 -26.92 9.04 -17.24
C ASP A 196 -27.66 9.73 -16.09
N ALA A 197 -27.97 9.01 -15.02
CA ALA A 197 -28.62 9.59 -13.85
C ALA A 197 -27.70 10.58 -13.12
N TYR A 198 -26.39 10.33 -13.10
CA TYR A 198 -25.39 11.24 -12.56
C TYR A 198 -25.28 12.53 -13.39
N MET A 199 -25.24 12.41 -14.72
CA MET A 199 -25.26 13.54 -15.65
C MET A 199 -26.56 14.35 -15.55
N LYS A 200 -27.70 13.69 -15.35
CA LYS A 200 -28.99 14.37 -15.13
C LYS A 200 -29.03 15.12 -13.81
N MET A 201 -28.50 14.53 -12.74
CA MET A 201 -28.39 15.18 -11.43
C MET A 201 -27.40 16.35 -11.45
N SER A 202 -26.27 16.23 -12.15
CA SER A 202 -25.32 17.33 -12.30
C SER A 202 -25.92 18.45 -13.14
N ALA A 203 -26.59 18.15 -14.26
CA ALA A 203 -27.28 19.14 -15.07
C ALA A 203 -28.40 19.86 -14.29
N ASN A 204 -29.18 19.15 -13.49
CA ASN A 204 -30.22 19.75 -12.65
C ASN A 204 -29.64 20.65 -11.53
N LYS A 205 -28.43 20.35 -11.03
CA LYS A 205 -27.74 21.18 -10.03
C LYS A 205 -27.30 22.54 -10.60
N TYR A 206 -27.13 22.65 -11.92
CA TYR A 206 -26.84 23.90 -12.62
C TYR A 206 -28.09 24.57 -13.23
N SER A 207 -29.25 23.91 -13.23
CA SER A 207 -30.48 24.43 -13.84
C SER A 207 -31.45 25.11 -12.86
N SER A 208 -31.24 25.04 -11.55
CA SER A 208 -32.11 25.72 -10.56
C SER A 208 -31.62 27.10 -10.11
N GLY A 209 -30.56 27.63 -10.75
CA GLY A 209 -30.09 28.99 -10.56
C GLY A 209 -30.95 30.02 -11.29
N SER A 210 -32.25 30.11 -10.96
CA SER A 210 -32.99 31.35 -11.19
C SER A 210 -32.40 32.42 -10.25
N LEU A 211 -31.33 33.09 -10.69
CA LEU A 211 -30.98 34.41 -10.19
C LEU A 211 -32.20 35.32 -10.43
N LYS A 212 -33.02 35.49 -9.40
CA LYS A 212 -33.87 36.68 -9.31
C LYS A 212 -32.92 37.84 -9.02
N ILE A 213 -32.69 38.65 -10.05
CA ILE A 213 -32.35 40.08 -9.87
C ILE A 213 -33.60 40.75 -9.33
#